data_AF-A0A4Q9HEL5-F1
#
_entry.id   AF-A0A4Q9HEL5-F1
#
_cell.length_a   1.000
_cell.length_b   1.000
_cell.length_c   1.000
_cell.angle_alpha   90.00
_cell.angle_beta   90.00
_cell.angle_gamma   90.00
#
_symmetry.space_group_name_H-M   'P 1'
#
loop_
_entity.id
_entity.type
_entity.pdbx_description
1 polymer ?
#
loop_
_entity_poly.entity_id
_entity_poly.type
_entity_poly.pdbx_seq_one_letter_code
_entity_poly.pdbx_strand_id
1 'polypeptide(L)'
;MKNRKMIVRLLMISAISISIFACKKGENNVSQEEVKKTDAVYSYIRSLGFPASAIKDLGKEYLVEEDIAFSKDMIIPSTSGPKTEQYYTGNLVSSANRTNIRIYVDASMASLSAEVNSAVNQWNTVPSSNIHFNLVTSGSYDILIMDENLGNGYCGVARFPINGNAGGLIKINKTYISGNSFDQRQRTIAHEIGHCVGFRHTNWSANGEPQNGTDDIGTPASAIDVPNVGGTDPSSIMNGGQCGIGAAYFSVKDKQAIASLYPVVTSGPSGTLTTMAGIDIGVDDGVYFWGLSGLVTKGNSTSINGPTQQYFLPSGKNFGDVIDMAISNAGRGYVWYKDGTMSVGQSIGNFGDYILPKSYVLPAGKTPLDIVGIAILKSNDHCFAFYSDGTFSEGNSTDLGAYVGLQNYALPPGKNYNEIVDIGIAASSGWFYAWYSDNKMSVGTSTDLNYWIPLKSMD
;
A
#
# COMPACT_ATOMS: atom_id res chain seq x y z
N MET A 1 50.08 6.80 -65.55
CA MET A 1 50.52 8.21 -65.34
C MET A 1 49.42 9.15 -65.84
N LYS A 2 49.02 10.12 -65.00
CA LYS A 2 48.10 11.27 -65.26
C LYS A 2 46.63 10.88 -65.54
N ASN A 3 45.57 11.54 -65.07
CA ASN A 3 45.40 12.71 -64.20
C ASN A 3 43.91 12.85 -63.80
N ARG A 4 43.66 13.23 -62.54
CA ARG A 4 42.71 14.26 -62.05
C ARG A 4 41.20 14.29 -62.45
N LYS A 5 40.38 14.18 -61.39
CA LYS A 5 39.43 15.17 -60.79
C LYS A 5 38.14 15.64 -61.52
N MET A 6 37.15 15.86 -60.64
CA MET A 6 36.06 16.88 -60.64
C MET A 6 34.72 16.44 -61.26
N ILE A 7 33.71 16.10 -60.44
CA ILE A 7 32.68 16.97 -59.82
C ILE A 7 31.94 17.83 -60.87
N VAL A 8 30.60 17.71 -60.94
CA VAL A 8 29.61 18.80 -60.80
C VAL A 8 28.17 18.26 -61.04
N ARG A 9 27.35 18.39 -59.98
CA ARG A 9 25.94 18.86 -59.86
C ARG A 9 24.91 18.47 -60.93
N LEU A 10 23.85 17.75 -60.56
CA LEU A 10 22.56 18.25 -60.04
C LEU A 10 21.63 18.74 -61.17
N LEU A 11 20.50 18.05 -61.41
CA LEU A 11 19.14 18.62 -61.50
C LEU A 11 18.14 17.60 -62.07
N MET A 12 16.98 17.55 -61.39
CA MET A 12 15.78 16.82 -61.78
C MET A 12 15.27 17.21 -63.18
N ILE A 13 14.83 16.22 -63.96
CA ILE A 13 13.74 16.39 -64.93
C ILE A 13 12.82 15.17 -64.83
N SER A 14 11.58 15.44 -64.43
CA SER A 14 10.43 14.54 -64.47
C SER A 14 9.96 14.40 -65.92
N ALA A 15 9.78 13.16 -66.40
CA ALA A 15 9.01 12.86 -67.61
C ALA A 15 8.34 11.48 -67.46
N ILE A 16 7.09 11.52 -66.97
CA ILE A 16 6.13 10.41 -66.98
C ILE A 16 5.65 10.23 -68.42
N SER A 17 5.74 9.01 -68.94
CA SER A 17 4.98 8.57 -70.12
C SER A 17 4.90 7.04 -70.21
N ILE A 18 3.65 6.59 -70.36
CA ILE A 18 3.16 5.38 -71.04
C ILE A 18 2.92 4.13 -70.16
N SER A 19 1.69 4.10 -69.64
CA SER A 19 0.61 3.14 -69.94
C SER A 19 0.97 1.66 -70.10
N ILE A 20 0.33 0.74 -69.33
CA ILE A 20 -0.72 -0.19 -69.81
C ILE A 20 -1.54 -0.79 -68.63
N PHE A 21 -2.80 -1.12 -68.96
CA PHE A 21 -3.93 -1.62 -68.14
C PHE A 21 -3.78 -3.05 -67.57
N ALA A 22 -4.40 -3.31 -66.40
CA ALA A 22 -5.54 -4.24 -66.20
C ALA A 22 -5.55 -4.97 -64.83
N CYS A 23 -6.73 -5.01 -64.20
CA CYS A 23 -7.07 -5.48 -62.86
C CYS A 23 -6.73 -6.95 -62.52
N LYS A 24 -6.34 -7.22 -61.26
CA LYS A 24 -7.21 -7.86 -60.23
C LYS A 24 -6.44 -8.19 -58.94
N LYS A 25 -7.07 -7.85 -57.81
CA LYS A 25 -7.03 -8.47 -56.47
C LYS A 25 -5.68 -9.09 -56.06
N GLY A 26 -4.89 -8.31 -55.33
CA GLY A 26 -3.63 -8.77 -54.75
C GLY A 26 -3.83 -9.67 -53.55
N GLU A 27 -3.34 -10.90 -53.66
CA GLU A 27 -2.73 -11.66 -52.56
C GLU A 27 -1.34 -12.07 -53.04
N ASN A 28 -0.30 -11.55 -52.39
CA ASN A 28 0.78 -12.34 -51.80
C ASN A 28 1.72 -11.44 -50.99
N ASN A 29 1.68 -11.68 -49.69
CA ASN A 29 2.72 -11.55 -48.67
C ASN A 29 4.14 -11.27 -49.20
N VAL A 30 4.78 -10.19 -48.74
CA VAL A 30 5.51 -10.15 -47.47
C VAL A 30 5.65 -8.69 -47.05
N SER A 31 5.05 -8.30 -45.94
CA SER A 31 5.52 -7.18 -45.12
C SER A 31 5.44 -7.61 -43.67
N GLN A 32 6.52 -7.32 -42.95
CA GLN A 32 6.93 -7.85 -41.67
C GLN A 32 5.85 -7.78 -40.58
N GLU A 33 5.91 -8.76 -39.70
CA GLU A 33 5.21 -8.86 -38.42
C GLU A 33 5.13 -7.50 -37.70
N GLU A 34 3.91 -7.10 -37.33
CA GLU A 34 3.68 -6.09 -36.30
C GLU A 34 2.93 -6.73 -35.12
N VAL A 35 3.46 -7.85 -34.63
CA VAL A 35 3.25 -8.23 -33.23
C VAL A 35 4.39 -7.58 -32.46
N LYS A 36 4.16 -6.49 -31.70
CA LYS A 36 4.98 -6.03 -30.56
C LYS A 36 4.65 -4.58 -30.11
N LYS A 37 3.68 -4.42 -29.21
CA LYS A 37 3.67 -3.44 -28.08
C LYS A 37 2.40 -3.50 -27.22
N THR A 38 1.29 -3.95 -27.80
CA THR A 38 -0.01 -4.11 -27.10
C THR A 38 0.02 -5.25 -26.06
N ASP A 39 0.75 -6.33 -26.34
CA ASP A 39 0.88 -7.48 -25.42
C ASP A 39 1.57 -7.17 -24.09
N ALA A 40 2.45 -6.17 -24.05
CA ALA A 40 3.28 -5.91 -22.88
C ALA A 40 2.49 -5.13 -21.80
N VAL A 41 1.67 -4.15 -22.20
CA VAL A 41 0.74 -3.47 -21.29
C VAL A 41 -0.38 -4.41 -20.87
N TYR A 42 -0.89 -5.22 -21.80
CA TYR A 42 -1.88 -6.26 -21.47
C TYR A 42 -1.32 -7.28 -20.46
N SER A 43 -0.11 -7.79 -20.68
CA SER A 43 0.55 -8.70 -19.74
C SER A 43 0.86 -8.05 -18.40
N TYR A 44 1.22 -6.76 -18.41
CA TYR A 44 1.39 -5.97 -17.20
C TYR A 44 0.07 -5.88 -16.41
N ILE A 45 -1.04 -5.52 -17.04
CA ILE A 45 -2.38 -5.50 -16.43
C ILE A 45 -2.74 -6.88 -15.86
N ARG A 46 -2.46 -7.96 -16.59
CA ARG A 46 -2.66 -9.33 -16.13
C ARG A 46 -1.78 -9.67 -14.91
N SER A 47 -0.56 -9.12 -14.85
CA SER A 47 0.35 -9.29 -13.71
C SER A 47 -0.06 -8.49 -12.46
N LEU A 48 -0.88 -7.44 -12.63
CA LEU A 48 -1.49 -6.69 -11.52
C LEU A 48 -2.68 -7.43 -10.89
N GLY A 49 -3.02 -8.63 -11.38
CA GLY A 49 -4.08 -9.47 -10.82
C GLY A 49 -5.42 -9.36 -11.53
N PHE A 50 -5.53 -8.54 -12.59
CA PHE A 50 -6.79 -8.39 -13.31
C PHE A 50 -7.11 -9.60 -14.21
N PRO A 51 -8.34 -10.17 -14.12
CA PRO A 51 -8.76 -11.26 -15.00
C PRO A 51 -8.96 -10.74 -16.43
N ALA A 52 -8.70 -11.57 -17.44
CA ALA A 52 -8.79 -11.17 -18.84
C ALA A 52 -10.20 -10.71 -19.22
N SER A 53 -11.22 -11.26 -18.55
CA SER A 53 -12.62 -10.86 -18.68
C SER A 53 -12.89 -9.42 -18.24
N ALA A 54 -12.04 -8.83 -17.39
CA ALA A 54 -12.17 -7.46 -16.91
C ALA A 54 -11.41 -6.44 -17.79
N ILE A 55 -10.73 -6.87 -18.86
CA ILE A 55 -9.90 -6.00 -19.70
C ILE A 55 -10.59 -5.79 -21.06
N LYS A 56 -11.06 -4.58 -21.31
CA LYS A 56 -11.64 -4.14 -22.58
C LYS A 56 -10.61 -3.36 -23.38
N ASP A 57 -10.42 -3.74 -24.63
CA ASP A 57 -9.52 -3.03 -25.55
C ASP A 57 -10.27 -1.88 -26.25
N LEU A 58 -9.85 -0.63 -26.02
CA LEU A 58 -10.44 0.58 -26.63
C LEU A 58 -9.54 1.17 -27.73
N GLY A 59 -8.65 0.37 -28.30
CA GLY A 59 -7.73 0.77 -29.37
C GLY A 59 -6.44 1.37 -28.82
N LYS A 60 -6.48 2.61 -28.32
CA LYS A 60 -5.28 3.32 -27.79
C LYS A 60 -4.95 2.96 -26.34
N GLU A 61 -5.92 2.40 -25.61
CA GLU A 61 -5.83 2.08 -24.20
C GLU A 61 -6.58 0.77 -23.89
N TYR A 62 -6.27 0.17 -22.74
CA TYR A 62 -7.07 -0.88 -22.12
C TYR A 62 -7.91 -0.27 -21.01
N LEU A 63 -9.23 -0.45 -21.06
CA LEU A 63 -10.15 -0.14 -19.97
C LEU A 63 -10.35 -1.38 -19.12
N VAL A 64 -10.03 -1.29 -17.83
CA VAL A 64 -10.05 -2.39 -16.87
C VAL A 64 -11.06 -2.09 -15.78
N GLU A 65 -11.89 -3.06 -15.43
CA GLU A 65 -12.97 -2.91 -14.42
C GLU A 65 -13.95 -1.76 -14.67
N GLU A 66 -13.97 -1.26 -15.92
CA GLU A 66 -14.83 -0.16 -16.41
C GLU A 66 -14.42 1.26 -15.95
N ASP A 67 -13.39 1.39 -15.10
CA ASP A 67 -12.97 2.66 -14.50
C ASP A 67 -11.44 2.91 -14.55
N ILE A 68 -10.62 1.93 -14.94
CA ILE A 68 -9.16 2.06 -14.98
C ILE A 68 -8.65 1.99 -16.43
N ALA A 69 -8.18 3.11 -16.97
CA ALA A 69 -7.60 3.18 -18.31
C ALA A 69 -6.06 3.08 -18.28
N PHE A 70 -5.51 2.11 -19.02
CA PHE A 70 -4.07 1.95 -19.25
C PHE A 70 -3.74 2.28 -20.70
N SER A 71 -3.02 3.38 -20.93
CA SER A 71 -2.57 3.70 -22.28
C SER A 71 -1.62 2.63 -22.81
N LYS A 72 -1.80 2.18 -24.06
CA LYS A 72 -0.95 1.12 -24.62
C LYS A 72 0.47 1.59 -24.95
N ASP A 73 0.70 2.90 -24.94
CA ASP A 73 2.02 3.52 -25.08
C ASP A 73 2.66 3.87 -23.74
N MET A 74 2.01 3.54 -22.61
CA MET A 74 2.58 3.78 -21.29
C MET A 74 3.94 3.07 -21.15
N ILE A 75 4.85 3.70 -20.43
CA ILE A 75 6.07 3.03 -19.98
C ILE A 75 5.63 1.96 -18.99
N ILE A 76 5.75 0.70 -19.39
CA ILE A 76 5.50 -0.44 -18.50
C ILE A 76 6.56 -0.38 -17.41
N PRO A 77 6.18 -0.24 -16.13
CA PRO A 77 7.13 -0.37 -15.03
C PRO A 77 7.82 -1.73 -15.19
N SER A 78 9.14 -1.75 -15.29
CA SER A 78 9.88 -2.98 -15.53
C SER A 78 9.57 -3.99 -14.40
N THR A 79 8.82 -5.04 -14.70
CA THR A 79 8.63 -6.18 -13.79
C THR A 79 9.83 -7.14 -13.78
N SER A 80 10.87 -6.82 -14.56
CA SER A 80 12.13 -7.54 -14.72
C SER A 80 13.31 -6.92 -13.97
N GLY A 81 13.04 -6.02 -13.02
CA GLY A 81 14.01 -5.62 -11.99
C GLY A 81 13.76 -6.38 -10.68
N PRO A 82 14.76 -6.54 -9.81
CA PRO A 82 14.53 -7.04 -8.46
C PRO A 82 13.49 -6.16 -7.76
N LYS A 83 12.30 -6.71 -7.51
CA LYS A 83 11.32 -6.11 -6.62
C LYS A 83 11.83 -6.32 -5.19
N THR A 84 12.46 -5.32 -4.60
CA THR A 84 12.86 -5.37 -3.18
C THR A 84 11.74 -4.87 -2.28
N GLU A 85 10.56 -5.44 -2.41
CA GLU A 85 9.43 -5.14 -1.52
C GLU A 85 9.64 -5.86 -0.16
N GLN A 86 8.88 -5.48 0.87
CA GLN A 86 8.91 -6.18 2.15
C GLN A 86 8.08 -7.47 2.01
N TYR A 87 8.62 -8.62 2.42
CA TYR A 87 7.96 -9.92 2.23
C TYR A 87 7.74 -10.66 3.55
N TYR A 88 6.66 -11.44 3.63
CA TYR A 88 6.35 -12.35 4.74
C TYR A 88 5.83 -13.71 4.24
N THR A 89 5.75 -14.69 5.14
CA THR A 89 5.43 -16.09 4.82
C THR A 89 3.96 -16.40 4.60
N GLY A 90 3.05 -15.51 5.00
CA GLY A 90 1.62 -15.82 5.16
C GLY A 90 1.26 -16.32 6.57
N ASN A 91 2.25 -16.71 7.36
CA ASN A 91 2.07 -17.18 8.73
C ASN A 91 2.61 -16.14 9.72
N LEU A 92 1.83 -15.82 10.75
CA LEU A 92 2.20 -14.85 11.78
C LEU A 92 2.04 -15.44 13.18
N VAL A 93 2.75 -14.84 14.13
CA VAL A 93 2.49 -15.06 15.56
C VAL A 93 1.14 -14.43 15.91
N SER A 94 0.28 -15.18 16.60
CA SER A 94 -1.08 -14.73 16.89
C SER A 94 -1.11 -13.54 17.84
N SER A 95 -2.25 -12.83 17.88
CA SER A 95 -2.48 -11.75 18.85
C SER A 95 -2.34 -12.20 20.31
N ALA A 96 -2.61 -13.48 20.61
CA ALA A 96 -2.48 -14.06 21.94
C ALA A 96 -1.01 -14.30 22.35
N ASN A 97 -0.13 -14.57 21.39
CA ASN A 97 1.26 -14.97 21.66
C ASN A 97 2.26 -13.83 21.43
N ARG A 98 1.93 -12.83 20.59
CA ARG A 98 2.89 -11.83 20.11
C ARG A 98 3.38 -10.85 21.16
N THR A 99 2.66 -10.66 22.26
CA THR A 99 2.98 -9.64 23.29
C THR A 99 3.96 -10.15 24.36
N ASN A 100 4.35 -11.43 24.31
CA ASN A 100 5.34 -12.01 25.22
C ASN A 100 6.00 -13.26 24.62
N ILE A 101 6.79 -13.07 23.55
CA ILE A 101 7.56 -14.15 22.93
C ILE A 101 8.83 -14.37 23.74
N ARG A 102 8.94 -15.52 24.40
CA ARG A 102 10.07 -15.83 25.28
C ARG A 102 11.21 -16.45 24.49
N ILE A 103 12.38 -15.83 24.58
CA ILE A 103 13.61 -16.31 23.93
C ILE A 103 14.53 -16.87 25.02
N TYR A 104 14.89 -18.15 24.88
CA TYR A 104 15.94 -18.77 25.67
C TYR A 104 17.26 -18.76 24.88
N VAL A 105 18.34 -18.33 25.53
CA VAL A 105 19.67 -18.26 24.94
C VAL A 105 20.51 -19.39 25.50
N ASP A 106 20.91 -20.33 24.63
CA ASP A 106 21.74 -21.45 25.03
C ASP A 106 23.11 -21.00 25.55
N ALA A 107 23.71 -21.80 26.44
CA ALA A 107 25.03 -21.51 27.01
C ALA A 107 26.12 -21.36 25.94
N SER A 108 25.99 -22.03 24.79
CA SER A 108 26.89 -21.88 23.64
C SER A 108 26.95 -20.44 23.10
N MET A 109 25.91 -19.62 23.34
CA MET A 109 25.79 -18.24 22.88
C MET A 109 26.12 -17.19 23.95
N ALA A 110 26.57 -17.61 25.14
CA ALA A 110 26.78 -16.71 26.29
C ALA A 110 27.71 -15.51 25.99
N SER A 111 28.73 -15.70 25.14
CA SER A 111 29.67 -14.64 24.75
C SER A 111 29.06 -13.56 23.85
N LEU A 112 27.85 -13.77 23.30
CA LEU A 112 27.12 -12.82 22.46
C LEU A 112 25.87 -12.26 23.17
N SER A 113 25.80 -12.37 24.50
CA SER A 113 24.66 -11.90 25.29
C SER A 113 24.34 -10.42 25.06
N ALA A 114 25.35 -9.56 24.89
CA ALA A 114 25.14 -8.14 24.61
C ALA A 114 24.52 -7.91 23.23
N GLU A 115 24.95 -8.64 22.20
CA GLU A 115 24.38 -8.61 20.86
C GLU A 115 22.94 -9.13 20.83
N VAL A 116 22.64 -10.21 21.59
CA VAL A 116 21.27 -10.72 21.72
C VAL A 116 20.36 -9.69 22.37
N ASN A 117 20.80 -9.05 23.46
CA ASN A 117 20.05 -7.97 24.10
C ASN A 117 19.79 -6.80 23.14
N SER A 118 20.79 -6.42 22.34
CA SER A 118 20.66 -5.33 21.37
C SER A 118 19.65 -5.68 20.27
N ALA A 119 19.71 -6.89 19.72
CA ALA A 119 18.77 -7.39 18.73
C ALA A 119 17.33 -7.42 19.23
N VAL A 120 17.10 -7.92 20.45
CA VAL A 120 15.77 -7.92 21.10
C VAL A 120 15.28 -6.49 21.34
N ASN A 121 16.17 -5.59 21.77
CA ASN A 121 15.82 -4.19 21.98
C ASN A 121 15.42 -3.49 20.67
N GLN A 122 16.07 -3.80 19.54
CA GLN A 122 15.65 -3.26 18.24
C GLN A 122 14.20 -3.63 17.91
N TRP A 123 13.80 -4.88 18.16
CA TRP A 123 12.43 -5.34 17.94
C TRP A 123 11.43 -4.67 18.90
N ASN A 124 11.76 -4.66 20.19
CA ASN A 124 10.87 -4.14 21.24
C ASN A 124 10.68 -2.61 21.19
N THR A 125 11.52 -1.89 20.44
CA THR A 125 11.46 -0.43 20.28
C THR A 125 10.89 0.02 18.95
N VAL A 126 10.38 -0.90 18.12
CA VAL A 126 9.67 -0.53 16.90
C VAL A 126 8.37 0.18 17.26
N PRO A 127 8.17 1.43 16.81
CA PRO A 127 6.94 2.17 17.12
C PRO A 127 5.73 1.48 16.49
N SER A 128 4.59 1.55 17.18
CA SER A 128 3.30 1.08 16.70
C SER A 128 3.23 -0.42 16.37
N SER A 129 4.17 -1.20 16.90
CA SER A 129 4.10 -2.65 16.90
C SER A 129 3.71 -3.20 18.26
N ASN A 130 2.91 -4.26 18.26
CA ASN A 130 2.49 -5.01 19.44
C ASN A 130 3.20 -6.36 19.56
N ILE A 131 4.33 -6.51 18.88
CA ILE A 131 5.22 -7.64 19.09
C ILE A 131 6.21 -7.31 20.21
N HIS A 132 6.43 -8.26 21.11
CA HIS A 132 7.35 -8.06 22.22
C HIS A 132 8.05 -9.36 22.61
N PHE A 133 9.35 -9.26 22.81
CA PHE A 133 10.23 -10.38 23.12
C PHE A 133 10.81 -10.23 24.53
N ASN A 134 10.86 -11.33 25.27
CA ASN A 134 11.46 -11.38 26.60
C ASN A 134 12.55 -12.44 26.65
N LEU A 135 13.76 -12.06 27.07
CA LEU A 135 14.83 -13.01 27.32
C LEU A 135 14.55 -13.76 28.63
N VAL A 136 14.64 -15.09 28.59
CA VAL A 136 14.47 -15.96 29.77
C VAL A 136 15.73 -16.78 30.01
N THR A 137 16.07 -16.97 31.28
CA THR A 137 17.27 -17.72 31.70
C THR A 137 16.95 -19.15 32.14
N SER A 138 15.68 -19.51 32.29
CA SER A 138 15.18 -20.85 32.62
C SER A 138 13.67 -20.94 32.37
N GLY A 139 13.11 -22.16 32.40
CA GLY A 139 11.67 -22.39 32.25
C GLY A 139 11.22 -22.51 30.80
N SER A 140 9.91 -22.36 30.57
CA SER A 140 9.31 -22.46 29.23
C SER A 140 9.72 -21.29 28.33
N TYR A 141 10.07 -21.59 27.09
CA TYR A 141 10.44 -20.63 26.06
C TYR A 141 9.71 -20.92 24.75
N ASP A 142 9.62 -19.92 23.88
CA ASP A 142 8.97 -19.99 22.58
C ASP A 142 9.98 -20.03 21.42
N ILE A 143 11.20 -19.52 21.64
CA ILE A 143 12.32 -19.56 20.69
C ILE A 143 13.60 -19.95 21.45
N LEU A 144 14.37 -20.88 20.90
CA LEU A 144 15.74 -21.20 21.33
C LEU A 144 16.76 -20.54 20.39
N ILE A 145 17.74 -19.82 20.94
CA ILE A 145 18.93 -19.35 20.20
C ILE A 145 20.13 -20.20 20.60
N MET A 146 20.81 -20.82 19.63
CA MET A 146 21.99 -21.65 19.86
C MET A 146 23.08 -21.47 18.81
N ASP A 147 24.32 -21.85 19.16
CA ASP A 147 25.44 -21.93 18.22
C ASP A 147 25.36 -23.22 17.40
N GLU A 148 25.51 -23.14 16.09
CA GLU A 148 25.66 -24.30 15.21
C GLU A 148 26.56 -23.98 14.01
N ASN A 149 27.45 -24.90 13.64
CA ASN A 149 28.24 -24.75 12.42
C ASN A 149 27.38 -25.05 11.18
N LEU A 150 26.99 -24.01 10.46
CA LEU A 150 26.16 -24.07 9.25
C LEU A 150 26.98 -24.22 7.96
N GLY A 151 28.30 -24.32 8.05
CA GLY A 151 29.21 -24.30 6.92
C GLY A 151 29.51 -22.87 6.42
N ASN A 152 30.22 -22.79 5.29
CA ASN A 152 30.66 -21.51 4.73
C ASN A 152 29.50 -20.76 4.06
N GLY A 153 29.42 -19.45 4.28
CA GLY A 153 28.42 -18.57 3.65
C GLY A 153 27.12 -18.40 4.45
N TYR A 154 26.94 -19.13 5.56
CA TYR A 154 25.73 -19.07 6.38
C TYR A 154 26.05 -18.56 7.79
N CYS A 155 25.36 -17.49 8.20
CA CYS A 155 25.59 -16.80 9.46
C CYS A 155 24.52 -17.08 10.50
N GLY A 156 23.31 -17.33 10.02
CA GLY A 156 22.20 -17.78 10.81
C GLY A 156 21.20 -18.54 9.94
N VAL A 157 20.35 -19.29 10.61
CA VAL A 157 19.13 -19.87 10.05
C VAL A 157 18.09 -19.94 11.16
N ALA A 158 16.85 -19.68 10.79
CA ALA A 158 15.72 -19.74 11.69
C ALA A 158 14.55 -20.48 11.05
N ARG A 159 13.65 -20.94 11.90
CA ARG A 159 12.37 -21.51 11.51
C ARG A 159 11.30 -20.43 11.39
N PHE A 160 10.26 -20.72 10.61
CA PHE A 160 9.15 -19.79 10.40
C PHE A 160 8.01 -20.05 11.40
N PRO A 161 7.19 -19.03 11.73
CA PRO A 161 6.01 -19.23 12.57
C PRO A 161 4.97 -20.12 11.88
N ILE A 162 4.18 -20.83 12.68
CA ILE A 162 3.06 -21.64 12.20
C ILE A 162 2.00 -21.76 13.28
N ASN A 163 0.72 -21.81 12.87
CA ASN A 163 -0.43 -21.95 13.77
C ASN A 163 -0.47 -20.89 14.89
N GLY A 164 0.00 -19.68 14.62
CA GLY A 164 0.02 -18.59 15.61
C GLY A 164 1.18 -18.64 16.62
N ASN A 165 2.11 -19.59 16.50
CA ASN A 165 3.30 -19.71 17.33
C ASN A 165 4.54 -19.18 16.60
N ALA A 166 5.55 -18.72 17.35
CA ALA A 166 6.85 -18.33 16.81
C ALA A 166 7.64 -19.55 16.28
N GLY A 167 8.64 -19.31 15.44
CA GLY A 167 9.40 -20.37 14.75
C GLY A 167 10.17 -21.37 15.64
N GLY A 168 10.34 -21.11 16.93
CA GLY A 168 10.89 -22.11 17.86
C GLY A 168 12.41 -22.22 17.91
N LEU A 169 13.13 -21.93 16.81
CA LEU A 169 14.57 -22.15 16.73
C LEU A 169 15.30 -21.12 15.86
N ILE A 170 16.41 -20.63 16.39
CA ILE A 170 17.42 -19.82 15.72
C ILE A 170 18.78 -20.48 15.96
N LYS A 171 19.50 -20.74 14.87
CA LYS A 171 20.86 -21.27 14.88
C LYS A 171 21.79 -20.19 14.33
N ILE A 172 22.85 -19.88 15.06
CA ILE A 172 23.84 -18.87 14.68
C ILE A 172 25.19 -19.57 14.46
N ASN A 173 25.84 -19.30 13.34
CA ASN A 173 27.20 -19.78 13.10
C ASN A 173 28.21 -18.86 13.79
N LYS A 174 28.37 -19.03 15.11
CA LYS A 174 29.13 -18.10 15.97
C LYS A 174 30.58 -17.98 15.52
N THR A 175 31.18 -19.09 15.08
CA THR A 175 32.56 -19.12 14.59
C THR A 175 32.69 -18.28 13.31
N TYR A 176 31.74 -18.42 12.38
CA TYR A 176 31.77 -17.70 11.11
C TYR A 176 31.58 -16.18 11.29
N ILE A 177 30.75 -15.75 12.23
CA ILE A 177 30.52 -14.32 12.50
C ILE A 177 31.49 -13.71 13.53
N SER A 178 32.46 -14.48 14.04
CA SER A 178 33.34 -14.03 15.13
C SER A 178 34.14 -12.77 14.81
N GLY A 179 34.58 -12.63 13.55
CA GLY A 179 35.32 -11.46 13.06
C GLY A 179 34.47 -10.25 12.71
N ASN A 180 33.13 -10.36 12.73
CA ASN A 180 32.23 -9.25 12.41
C ASN A 180 32.24 -8.20 13.53
N SER A 181 31.79 -6.98 13.24
CA SER A 181 31.57 -5.97 14.27
C SER A 181 30.41 -6.38 15.20
N PHE A 182 30.32 -5.74 16.38
CA PHE A 182 29.18 -5.89 17.29
C PHE A 182 27.85 -5.67 16.55
N ASP A 183 27.75 -4.58 15.78
CA ASP A 183 26.57 -4.23 14.99
C ASP A 183 26.18 -5.33 13.99
N GLN A 184 27.16 -5.92 13.31
CA GLN A 184 26.90 -6.98 12.33
C GLN A 184 26.54 -8.32 12.99
N ARG A 185 27.07 -8.61 14.18
CA ARG A 185 26.64 -9.79 14.96
C ARG A 185 25.22 -9.63 15.49
N GLN A 186 24.87 -8.45 16.04
CA GLN A 186 23.49 -8.21 16.48
C GLN A 186 22.51 -8.18 15.29
N ARG A 187 22.94 -7.70 14.12
CA ARG A 187 22.16 -7.75 12.89
C ARG A 187 21.74 -9.17 12.57
N THR A 188 22.69 -10.11 12.54
CA THR A 188 22.38 -11.51 12.24
C THR A 188 21.31 -12.03 13.19
N ILE A 189 21.44 -11.77 14.49
CA ILE A 189 20.43 -12.22 15.48
C ILE A 189 19.07 -11.54 15.23
N ALA A 190 19.03 -10.23 14.99
CA ALA A 190 17.79 -9.50 14.72
C ALA A 190 17.09 -9.98 13.44
N HIS A 191 17.86 -10.30 12.40
CA HIS A 191 17.40 -10.88 11.14
C HIS A 191 16.75 -12.26 11.36
N GLU A 192 17.41 -13.14 12.10
CA GLU A 192 16.86 -14.48 12.40
C GLU A 192 15.59 -14.41 13.27
N ILE A 193 15.48 -13.44 14.19
CA ILE A 193 14.23 -13.18 14.91
C ILE A 193 13.11 -12.81 13.92
N GLY A 194 13.41 -12.05 12.86
CA GLY A 194 12.46 -11.71 11.80
C GLY A 194 11.83 -12.94 11.14
N HIS A 195 12.64 -13.94 10.80
CA HIS A 195 12.13 -15.20 10.26
C HIS A 195 11.22 -15.93 11.26
N CYS A 196 11.58 -15.97 12.54
CA CYS A 196 10.75 -16.57 13.60
C CYS A 196 9.38 -15.91 13.76
N VAL A 197 9.20 -14.70 13.25
CA VAL A 197 7.95 -13.94 13.28
C VAL A 197 7.41 -13.63 11.88
N GLY A 198 7.84 -14.42 10.89
CA GLY A 198 7.15 -14.52 9.61
C GLY A 198 7.74 -13.67 8.48
N PHE A 199 8.80 -12.90 8.71
CA PHE A 199 9.46 -12.16 7.65
C PHE A 199 10.24 -13.07 6.70
N ARG A 200 10.21 -12.74 5.42
CA ARG A 200 11.02 -13.35 4.36
C ARG A 200 12.08 -12.38 3.88
N HIS A 201 13.01 -12.87 3.08
CA HIS A 201 14.03 -11.99 2.54
C HIS A 201 13.43 -10.96 1.58
N THR A 202 13.78 -9.69 1.75
CA THR A 202 13.38 -8.58 0.87
C THR A 202 13.87 -8.80 -0.57
N ASN A 203 15.05 -9.40 -0.72
CA ASN A 203 15.70 -9.70 -1.99
C ASN A 203 15.60 -11.18 -2.40
N TRP A 204 14.60 -11.93 -1.89
CA TRP A 204 14.44 -13.38 -2.13
C TRP A 204 14.58 -13.74 -3.62
N SER A 205 13.93 -12.99 -4.51
CA SER A 205 13.93 -13.24 -5.95
C SER A 205 15.31 -13.04 -6.56
N ALA A 206 16.03 -12.00 -6.14
CA ALA A 206 17.39 -11.72 -6.60
C ALA A 206 18.41 -12.77 -6.09
N ASN A 207 18.14 -13.35 -4.92
CA ASN A 207 18.93 -14.46 -4.37
C ASN A 207 18.57 -15.81 -5.01
N GLY A 208 17.57 -15.87 -5.90
CA GLY A 208 17.10 -17.11 -6.50
C GLY A 208 16.34 -18.01 -5.54
N GLU A 209 15.81 -17.47 -4.43
CA GLU A 209 14.95 -18.21 -3.53
C GLU A 209 13.62 -18.52 -4.21
N PRO A 210 12.98 -19.66 -3.93
CA PRO A 210 11.68 -19.96 -4.52
C PRO A 210 10.59 -19.09 -3.87
N GLN A 211 9.59 -18.71 -4.67
CA GLN A 211 8.38 -18.01 -4.21
C GLN A 211 7.72 -18.77 -3.03
N ASN A 212 7.69 -20.09 -3.11
CA ASN A 212 7.18 -20.99 -2.08
C ASN A 212 8.30 -21.95 -1.66
N GLY A 213 8.72 -21.88 -0.40
CA GLY A 213 9.73 -22.76 0.19
C GLY A 213 9.27 -23.36 1.51
N THR A 214 10.18 -24.05 2.18
CA THR A 214 9.98 -24.55 3.55
C THR A 214 11.26 -24.38 4.39
N ASP A 215 11.11 -24.35 5.71
CA ASP A 215 12.25 -24.51 6.63
C ASP A 215 12.70 -25.97 6.79
N ASP A 216 13.59 -26.23 7.76
CA ASP A 216 14.19 -27.55 8.04
C ASP A 216 13.18 -28.60 8.54
N ILE A 217 12.01 -28.18 9.02
CA ILE A 217 10.94 -29.08 9.49
C ILE A 217 9.71 -29.07 8.57
N GLY A 218 9.81 -28.42 7.40
CA GLY A 218 8.74 -28.39 6.41
C GLY A 218 7.69 -27.30 6.63
N THR A 219 7.95 -26.31 7.49
CA THR A 219 7.03 -25.17 7.67
C THR A 219 6.96 -24.35 6.38
N PRO A 220 5.78 -24.14 5.78
CA PRO A 220 5.65 -23.37 4.55
C PRO A 220 6.06 -21.90 4.70
N ALA A 221 6.81 -21.41 3.73
CA ALA A 221 7.29 -20.05 3.66
C ALA A 221 7.07 -19.47 2.25
N SER A 222 5.96 -18.76 2.08
CA SER A 222 5.68 -18.05 0.82
C SER A 222 6.41 -16.71 0.79
N ALA A 223 6.61 -16.10 -0.37
CA ALA A 223 7.10 -14.72 -0.49
C ALA A 223 5.93 -13.80 -0.82
N ILE A 224 5.11 -13.50 0.19
CA ILE A 224 3.93 -12.65 0.03
C ILE A 224 4.32 -11.22 0.40
N ASP A 225 3.92 -10.24 -0.41
CA ASP A 225 4.17 -8.83 -0.09
C ASP A 225 3.53 -8.49 1.26
N VAL A 226 4.28 -7.78 2.11
CA VAL A 226 3.75 -7.26 3.37
C VAL A 226 2.68 -6.23 3.01
N PRO A 227 1.42 -6.41 3.48
CA PRO A 227 0.37 -5.47 3.18
C PRO A 227 0.80 -4.07 3.57
N ASN A 228 0.46 -3.06 2.77
CA ASN A 228 0.71 -1.68 3.12
C ASN A 228 2.20 -1.30 3.24
N VAL A 229 3.16 -2.06 2.69
CA VAL A 229 4.60 -1.70 2.74
C VAL A 229 5.29 -2.03 1.42
N GLY A 230 4.90 -1.30 0.37
CA GLY A 230 5.42 -1.49 -1.00
C GLY A 230 6.76 -0.81 -1.31
N GLY A 231 7.29 -1.12 -2.50
CA GLY A 231 8.48 -0.52 -3.11
C GLY A 231 9.82 -1.01 -2.54
N THR A 232 10.92 -0.63 -3.19
CA THR A 232 12.27 -1.13 -2.89
C THR A 232 12.80 -0.77 -1.48
N ASP A 233 13.48 -1.69 -0.80
CA ASP A 233 14.22 -1.44 0.45
C ASP A 233 15.66 -2.00 0.44
N PRO A 234 16.62 -1.28 -0.16
CA PRO A 234 18.03 -1.67 -0.15
C PRO A 234 18.67 -1.68 1.25
N SER A 235 18.06 -1.01 2.22
CA SER A 235 18.55 -0.90 3.60
C SER A 235 17.82 -1.84 4.55
N SER A 236 16.96 -2.73 4.05
CA SER A 236 16.28 -3.71 4.90
C SER A 236 17.29 -4.62 5.58
N ILE A 237 17.12 -4.83 6.88
CA ILE A 237 17.84 -5.87 7.60
C ILE A 237 17.48 -7.27 7.09
N MET A 238 16.28 -7.44 6.50
CA MET A 238 15.78 -8.69 5.92
C MET A 238 16.35 -8.97 4.53
N ASN A 239 17.31 -8.20 4.01
CA ASN A 239 18.06 -8.62 2.84
C ASN A 239 18.95 -9.85 3.17
N GLY A 240 18.73 -10.95 2.44
CA GLY A 240 19.54 -12.16 2.47
C GLY A 240 20.91 -11.96 1.83
N GLY A 241 21.87 -12.81 2.19
CA GLY A 241 23.23 -12.80 1.63
C GLY A 241 24.15 -11.68 2.12
N GLN A 242 23.74 -10.89 3.12
CA GLN A 242 24.47 -9.70 3.59
C GLN A 242 25.21 -9.89 4.92
N CYS A 243 25.70 -11.09 5.20
CA CYS A 243 26.41 -11.35 6.44
C CYS A 243 27.69 -10.50 6.57
N GLY A 244 27.77 -9.67 7.60
CA GLY A 244 28.93 -8.80 7.88
C GLY A 244 28.99 -7.52 7.05
N ILE A 245 28.08 -7.31 6.09
CA ILE A 245 28.14 -6.20 5.12
C ILE A 245 26.82 -5.42 4.95
N GLY A 246 25.70 -5.92 5.47
CA GLY A 246 24.37 -5.31 5.30
C GLY A 246 24.05 -4.19 6.30
N ALA A 247 22.83 -3.65 6.19
CA ALA A 247 22.29 -2.74 7.20
C ALA A 247 22.26 -3.44 8.56
N ALA A 248 22.70 -2.76 9.62
CA ALA A 248 22.75 -3.31 10.98
C ALA A 248 21.51 -3.03 11.82
N TYR A 249 20.67 -2.09 11.35
CA TYR A 249 19.50 -1.59 12.05
C TYR A 249 18.29 -1.59 11.14
N PHE A 250 17.10 -1.73 11.74
CA PHE A 250 15.84 -1.66 11.00
C PHE A 250 15.71 -0.36 10.18
N SER A 251 15.44 -0.52 8.89
CA SER A 251 15.07 0.56 8.00
C SER A 251 13.71 1.17 8.40
N VAL A 252 13.33 2.28 7.76
CA VAL A 252 11.97 2.82 7.90
C VAL A 252 10.91 1.81 7.44
N LYS A 253 11.19 1.09 6.35
CA LYS A 253 10.27 0.10 5.78
C LYS A 253 10.21 -1.19 6.58
N ASP A 254 11.31 -1.61 7.21
CA ASP A 254 11.29 -2.74 8.15
C ASP A 254 10.34 -2.41 9.31
N LYS A 255 10.45 -1.21 9.90
CA LYS A 255 9.57 -0.77 10.99
C LYS A 255 8.11 -0.68 10.56
N GLN A 256 7.84 -0.17 9.36
CA GLN A 256 6.49 -0.15 8.79
C GLN A 256 5.94 -1.56 8.58
N ALA A 257 6.77 -2.49 8.10
CA ALA A 257 6.36 -3.87 7.87
C ALA A 257 6.06 -4.58 9.19
N ILE A 258 6.87 -4.35 10.22
CA ILE A 258 6.64 -4.86 11.57
C ILE A 258 5.35 -4.27 12.16
N ALA A 259 5.09 -2.98 12.01
CA ALA A 259 3.83 -2.36 12.46
C ALA A 259 2.61 -2.86 11.66
N SER A 260 2.77 -3.13 10.36
CA SER A 260 1.69 -3.64 9.50
C SER A 260 1.29 -5.08 9.85
N LEU A 261 2.27 -5.96 10.08
CA LEU A 261 2.02 -7.36 10.45
C LEU A 261 1.61 -7.51 11.92
N TYR A 262 2.10 -6.62 12.78
CA TYR A 262 1.90 -6.68 14.23
C TYR A 262 1.35 -5.36 14.81
N PRO A 263 0.18 -4.86 14.39
CA PRO A 263 -0.30 -3.54 14.81
C PRO A 263 -0.67 -3.51 16.29
N VAL A 264 -0.39 -2.37 16.93
CA VAL A 264 -1.03 -1.98 18.20
C VAL A 264 -2.50 -1.67 17.94
N VAL A 265 -3.38 -2.45 18.55
CA VAL A 265 -4.82 -2.16 18.58
C VAL A 265 -5.13 -1.56 19.95
N THR A 266 -5.43 -0.27 19.98
CA THR A 266 -5.94 0.42 21.18
C THR A 266 -7.44 0.62 21.06
N SER A 267 -8.15 0.78 22.18
CA SER A 267 -9.56 1.18 22.16
C SER A 267 -9.70 2.61 22.65
N GLY A 268 -10.37 3.44 21.86
CA GLY A 268 -10.52 4.89 22.11
C GLY A 268 -10.70 5.63 20.78
N PRO A 269 -10.87 6.95 20.81
CA PRO A 269 -11.02 7.73 19.59
C PRO A 269 -9.66 8.16 19.03
N SER A 270 -9.54 8.24 17.71
CA SER A 270 -8.36 8.72 16.97
C SER A 270 -8.16 10.24 17.11
N GLY A 271 -9.15 10.94 17.67
CA GLY A 271 -9.16 12.37 17.95
C GLY A 271 -10.56 12.83 18.38
N THR A 272 -10.85 14.13 18.21
CA THR A 272 -12.19 14.70 18.25
C THR A 272 -12.68 14.99 16.83
N LEU A 273 -13.97 15.25 16.62
CA LEU A 273 -14.48 15.64 15.29
C LEU A 273 -13.71 16.82 14.68
N THR A 274 -13.26 17.78 15.49
CA THR A 274 -12.47 18.92 15.01
C THR A 274 -11.02 18.61 14.63
N THR A 275 -10.55 17.40 14.93
CA THR A 275 -9.18 16.94 14.62
C THR A 275 -9.19 15.74 13.68
N MET A 276 -10.29 15.54 12.95
CA MET A 276 -10.38 14.51 11.92
C MET A 276 -9.71 14.98 10.62
N ALA A 277 -9.01 14.06 9.99
CA ALA A 277 -8.51 14.16 8.63
C ALA A 277 -9.57 13.71 7.61
N GLY A 278 -10.48 12.82 8.01
CA GLY A 278 -11.61 12.36 7.22
C GLY A 278 -12.47 11.35 7.99
N ILE A 279 -13.69 11.14 7.53
CA ILE A 279 -14.70 10.24 8.09
C ILE A 279 -15.51 9.65 6.93
N ASP A 280 -15.45 8.33 6.76
CA ASP A 280 -16.33 7.64 5.81
C ASP A 280 -16.79 6.28 6.35
N ILE A 281 -17.80 5.73 5.69
CA ILE A 281 -18.44 4.47 6.02
C ILE A 281 -17.90 3.38 5.10
N GLY A 282 -17.43 2.28 5.69
CA GLY A 282 -16.91 1.14 4.94
C GLY A 282 -18.00 0.26 4.34
N VAL A 283 -17.57 -0.76 3.58
CA VAL A 283 -18.44 -1.77 2.95
C VAL A 283 -19.26 -2.59 3.95
N ASP A 284 -18.86 -2.57 5.23
CA ASP A 284 -19.51 -3.25 6.34
C ASP A 284 -20.37 -2.30 7.20
N ASP A 285 -20.64 -1.09 6.71
CA ASP A 285 -21.31 0.01 7.42
C ASP A 285 -20.61 0.46 8.73
N GLY A 286 -19.37 0.02 8.96
CA GLY A 286 -18.52 0.57 10.01
C GLY A 286 -18.08 1.99 9.66
N VAL A 287 -18.06 2.90 10.64
CA VAL A 287 -17.62 4.27 10.42
C VAL A 287 -16.15 4.40 10.80
N TYR A 288 -15.34 4.90 9.88
CA TYR A 288 -13.90 5.05 10.05
C TYR A 288 -13.58 6.52 10.25
N PHE A 289 -12.97 6.83 11.40
CA PHE A 289 -12.58 8.17 11.80
C PHE A 289 -11.06 8.29 11.72
N TRP A 290 -10.52 8.84 10.64
CA TRP A 290 -9.09 9.11 10.51
C TRP A 290 -8.77 10.41 11.22
N GLY A 291 -7.97 10.36 12.29
CA GLY A 291 -7.53 11.52 13.04
C GLY A 291 -6.20 12.07 12.51
N LEU A 292 -6.00 13.39 12.62
CA LEU A 292 -4.73 14.06 12.29
C LEU A 292 -3.52 13.56 13.11
N SER A 293 -3.76 12.72 14.11
CA SER A 293 -2.77 11.99 14.90
C SER A 293 -2.09 10.85 14.13
N GLY A 294 -2.59 10.48 12.95
CA GLY A 294 -2.15 9.30 12.20
C GLY A 294 -2.81 8.01 12.68
N LEU A 295 -3.89 8.10 13.47
CA LEU A 295 -4.68 6.96 13.91
C LEU A 295 -6.04 6.94 13.21
N VAL A 296 -6.57 5.75 12.96
CA VAL A 296 -7.94 5.55 12.47
C VAL A 296 -8.71 4.68 13.46
N THR A 297 -9.90 5.15 13.84
CA THR A 297 -10.81 4.42 14.72
C THR A 297 -11.98 3.89 13.92
N LYS A 298 -12.33 2.62 14.13
CA LYS A 298 -13.57 2.05 13.61
C LYS A 298 -14.66 2.15 14.68
N GLY A 299 -15.50 3.18 14.59
CA GLY A 299 -16.64 3.41 15.47
C GLY A 299 -17.97 3.09 14.78
N ASN A 300 -18.98 3.91 15.06
CA ASN A 300 -20.28 3.87 14.40
C ASN A 300 -20.79 5.31 14.16
N SER A 301 -21.99 5.45 13.57
CA SER A 301 -22.51 6.76 13.17
C SER A 301 -22.76 7.74 14.33
N THR A 302 -22.96 7.25 15.55
CA THR A 302 -23.14 8.09 16.74
C THR A 302 -21.96 8.09 17.69
N SER A 303 -20.94 7.23 17.52
CA SER A 303 -19.80 7.18 18.43
C SER A 303 -18.46 7.07 17.70
N ILE A 304 -17.55 7.98 18.05
CA ILE A 304 -16.17 8.01 17.57
C ILE A 304 -15.26 6.99 18.26
N ASN A 305 -15.78 6.25 19.25
CA ASN A 305 -15.00 5.28 20.02
C ASN A 305 -15.01 3.91 19.35
N GLY A 306 -13.86 3.23 19.36
CA GLY A 306 -13.75 1.88 18.86
C GLY A 306 -12.31 1.36 18.80
N PRO A 307 -12.08 0.23 18.14
CA PRO A 307 -10.74 -0.25 17.83
C PRO A 307 -10.00 0.79 16.97
N THR A 308 -8.78 1.10 17.38
CA THR A 308 -7.92 2.09 16.76
C THR A 308 -6.64 1.45 16.29
N GLN A 309 -6.22 1.81 15.07
CA GLN A 309 -4.96 1.39 14.46
C GLN A 309 -4.27 2.60 13.82
N GLN A 310 -2.98 2.46 13.48
CA GLN A 310 -2.28 3.49 12.72
C GLN A 310 -2.68 3.47 11.25
N TYR A 311 -2.65 4.64 10.60
CA TYR A 311 -2.64 4.74 9.15
C TYR A 311 -1.44 5.57 8.66
N PHE A 312 -1.07 5.35 7.40
CA PHE A 312 0.10 5.95 6.78
C PHE A 312 -0.28 6.71 5.51
N LEU A 313 0.34 7.87 5.32
CA LEU A 313 0.27 8.63 4.07
C LEU A 313 1.50 8.34 3.20
N PRO A 314 1.43 8.57 1.88
CA PRO A 314 2.59 8.51 1.00
C PRO A 314 3.74 9.41 1.47
N SER A 315 4.96 9.06 1.07
CA SER A 315 6.15 9.88 1.35
C SER A 315 5.95 11.33 0.87
N GLY A 316 6.31 12.30 1.72
CA GLY A 316 6.18 13.73 1.44
C GLY A 316 4.80 14.33 1.74
N LYS A 317 3.82 13.52 2.19
CA LYS A 317 2.51 14.00 2.63
C LYS A 317 2.43 14.10 4.15
N ASN A 318 1.68 15.08 4.64
CA ASN A 318 1.43 15.28 6.08
C ASN A 318 -0.06 15.16 6.39
N PHE A 319 -0.40 14.70 7.60
CA PHE A 319 -1.79 14.58 8.02
C PHE A 319 -2.53 15.93 8.00
N GLY A 320 -1.86 17.02 8.37
CA GLY A 320 -2.43 18.38 8.32
C GLY A 320 -2.73 18.91 6.91
N ASP A 321 -2.24 18.25 5.87
CA ASP A 321 -2.48 18.62 4.46
C ASP A 321 -3.61 17.82 3.81
N VAL A 322 -4.22 16.88 4.55
CA VAL A 322 -5.40 16.15 4.12
C VAL A 322 -6.60 17.11 4.06
N ILE A 323 -7.37 17.00 2.98
CA ILE A 323 -8.69 17.61 2.84
C ILE A 323 -9.75 16.64 3.29
N ASP A 324 -9.72 15.41 2.76
CA ASP A 324 -10.69 14.38 3.10
C ASP A 324 -10.21 12.96 2.73
N MET A 325 -10.89 11.94 3.26
CA MET A 325 -10.60 10.52 3.11
C MET A 325 -11.88 9.69 2.94
N ALA A 326 -11.88 8.73 2.00
CA ALA A 326 -13.05 7.91 1.69
C ALA A 326 -12.72 6.44 1.41
N ILE A 327 -13.75 5.57 1.40
CA ILE A 327 -13.62 4.13 1.17
C ILE A 327 -14.44 3.73 -0.05
N SER A 328 -13.81 3.04 -1.01
CA SER A 328 -14.52 2.50 -2.17
C SER A 328 -15.20 1.15 -1.89
N ASN A 329 -15.99 0.66 -2.85
CA ASN A 329 -16.64 -0.66 -2.78
C ASN A 329 -15.65 -1.82 -2.66
N ALA A 330 -14.43 -1.66 -3.20
CA ALA A 330 -13.36 -2.64 -3.05
C ALA A 330 -12.67 -2.59 -1.67
N GLY A 331 -13.09 -1.70 -0.76
CA GLY A 331 -12.44 -1.49 0.53
C GLY A 331 -11.12 -0.71 0.46
N ARG A 332 -10.83 -0.08 -0.68
CA ARG A 332 -9.64 0.76 -0.88
C ARG A 332 -9.84 2.12 -0.22
N GLY A 333 -8.79 2.62 0.42
CA GLY A 333 -8.78 3.96 1.04
C GLY A 333 -8.34 5.02 0.05
N TYR A 334 -9.10 6.11 -0.05
CA TYR A 334 -8.78 7.29 -0.86
C TYR A 334 -8.49 8.47 0.05
N VAL A 335 -7.56 9.34 -0.38
CA VAL A 335 -7.25 10.58 0.32
C VAL A 335 -6.98 11.69 -0.67
N TRP A 336 -7.54 12.87 -0.40
CA TRP A 336 -7.32 14.09 -1.18
C TRP A 336 -6.56 15.12 -0.34
N TYR A 337 -5.68 15.87 -0.99
CA TYR A 337 -4.78 16.83 -0.35
C TYR A 337 -5.02 18.27 -0.80
N LYS A 338 -4.59 19.21 0.05
CA LYS A 338 -4.65 20.66 -0.18
C LYS A 338 -3.87 21.12 -1.42
N ASP A 339 -2.86 20.38 -1.84
CA ASP A 339 -2.02 20.69 -3.01
C ASP A 339 -2.62 20.23 -4.35
N GLY A 340 -3.88 19.78 -4.36
CA GLY A 340 -4.57 19.35 -5.59
C GLY A 340 -4.16 17.96 -6.07
N THR A 341 -3.59 17.13 -5.19
CA THR A 341 -3.31 15.73 -5.47
C THR A 341 -4.13 14.79 -4.61
N MET A 342 -4.24 13.53 -5.04
CA MET A 342 -4.90 12.44 -4.34
C MET A 342 -4.07 11.17 -4.46
N SER A 343 -4.24 10.25 -3.51
CA SER A 343 -3.60 8.93 -3.55
C SER A 343 -4.57 7.85 -3.05
N VAL A 344 -4.23 6.59 -3.33
CA VAL A 344 -5.08 5.46 -3.00
C VAL A 344 -4.26 4.36 -2.34
N GLY A 345 -4.87 3.77 -1.32
CA GLY A 345 -4.39 2.59 -0.62
C GLY A 345 -5.09 1.31 -1.05
N GLN A 346 -4.41 0.18 -0.95
CA GLN A 346 -5.05 -1.14 -1.04
C GLN A 346 -6.02 -1.38 0.12
N SER A 347 -5.85 -0.64 1.21
CA SER A 347 -6.68 -0.68 2.41
C SER A 347 -6.84 0.71 3.02
N ILE A 348 -7.55 0.79 4.14
CA ILE A 348 -7.72 2.01 4.95
C ILE A 348 -6.47 2.39 5.79
N GLY A 349 -5.42 1.55 5.77
CA GLY A 349 -4.24 1.68 6.64
C GLY A 349 -3.02 2.31 5.97
N ASN A 350 -2.91 2.29 4.65
CA ASN A 350 -1.84 3.00 3.94
C ASN A 350 -2.35 3.54 2.62
N PHE A 351 -2.25 4.84 2.44
CA PHE A 351 -2.80 5.55 1.29
C PHE A 351 -1.79 5.77 0.15
N GLY A 352 -0.66 5.07 0.16
CA GLY A 352 0.41 5.20 -0.83
C GLY A 352 0.91 3.89 -1.43
N ASP A 353 0.22 2.78 -1.17
CA ASP A 353 0.63 1.45 -1.63
C ASP A 353 -0.16 0.93 -2.85
N TYR A 354 -1.17 1.68 -3.34
CA TYR A 354 -1.89 1.34 -4.57
C TYR A 354 -1.68 2.38 -5.68
N ILE A 355 -2.12 3.63 -5.46
CA ILE A 355 -1.91 4.75 -6.39
C ILE A 355 -1.13 5.82 -5.68
N LEU A 356 0.09 6.09 -6.17
CA LEU A 356 0.92 7.20 -5.70
C LEU A 356 0.24 8.56 -5.96
N PRO A 357 0.60 9.62 -5.21
CA PRO A 357 0.03 10.95 -5.38
C PRO A 357 -0.02 11.40 -6.84
N LYS A 358 -1.23 11.70 -7.33
CA LYS A 358 -1.51 12.24 -8.67
C LYS A 358 -2.52 13.37 -8.60
N SER A 359 -2.54 14.25 -9.59
CA SER A 359 -3.44 15.40 -9.60
C SER A 359 -4.93 14.98 -9.68
N TYR A 360 -5.79 15.74 -9.02
CA TYR A 360 -7.23 15.74 -9.26
C TYR A 360 -7.70 17.13 -9.66
N VAL A 361 -8.87 17.20 -10.30
CA VAL A 361 -9.52 18.45 -10.69
C VAL A 361 -10.88 18.59 -10.02
N LEU A 362 -11.29 19.85 -9.89
CA LEU A 362 -12.56 20.26 -9.29
C LEU A 362 -13.42 20.96 -10.35
N PRO A 363 -14.75 21.02 -10.15
CA PRO A 363 -15.62 21.88 -10.93
C PRO A 363 -15.10 23.33 -11.01
N ALA A 364 -15.39 24.01 -12.11
CA ALA A 364 -14.94 25.38 -12.31
C ALA A 364 -15.38 26.30 -11.15
N GLY A 365 -14.44 27.09 -10.63
CA GLY A 365 -14.68 28.00 -9.50
C GLY A 365 -14.48 27.38 -8.12
N LYS A 366 -14.15 26.08 -8.03
CA LYS A 366 -13.83 25.41 -6.77
C LYS A 366 -12.33 25.23 -6.57
N THR A 367 -11.93 25.20 -5.31
CA THR A 367 -10.59 24.92 -4.81
C THR A 367 -10.63 23.82 -3.75
N PRO A 368 -9.50 23.15 -3.45
CA PRO A 368 -9.47 22.13 -2.40
C PRO A 368 -10.00 22.61 -1.04
N LEU A 369 -9.83 23.89 -0.71
CA LEU A 369 -10.27 24.47 0.57
C LEU A 369 -11.79 24.69 0.64
N ASP A 370 -12.50 24.59 -0.48
CA ASP A 370 -13.95 24.73 -0.50
C ASP A 370 -14.67 23.42 -0.10
N ILE A 371 -13.94 22.30 -0.07
CA ILE A 371 -14.48 20.96 0.21
C ILE A 371 -14.75 20.81 1.72
N VAL A 372 -15.92 20.25 2.05
CA VAL A 372 -16.32 19.92 3.43
C VAL A 372 -16.58 18.41 3.64
N GLY A 373 -16.43 17.61 2.58
CA GLY A 373 -16.53 16.15 2.62
C GLY A 373 -16.62 15.55 1.22
N ILE A 374 -16.09 14.34 1.05
CA ILE A 374 -16.08 13.54 -0.17
C ILE A 374 -16.49 12.12 0.20
N ALA A 375 -17.64 11.68 -0.29
CA ALA A 375 -18.11 10.32 -0.08
C ALA A 375 -17.99 9.51 -1.38
N ILE A 376 -17.52 8.26 -1.30
CA ILE A 376 -17.53 7.34 -2.46
C ILE A 376 -18.73 6.41 -2.36
N LEU A 377 -19.61 6.40 -3.35
CA LEU A 377 -20.80 5.54 -3.40
C LEU A 377 -20.41 4.09 -3.73
N LYS A 378 -20.76 3.14 -2.85
CA LYS A 378 -20.29 1.75 -2.95
C LYS A 378 -20.94 0.95 -4.10
N SER A 379 -22.01 1.45 -4.72
CA SER A 379 -22.63 0.74 -5.85
C SER A 379 -21.89 0.92 -7.19
N ASN A 380 -21.11 2.00 -7.33
CA ASN A 380 -20.48 2.37 -8.61
C ASN A 380 -19.17 3.19 -8.46
N ASP A 381 -18.67 3.37 -7.24
CA ASP A 381 -17.48 4.16 -6.91
C ASP A 381 -17.50 5.63 -7.36
N HIS A 382 -18.68 6.20 -7.59
CA HIS A 382 -18.83 7.63 -7.84
C HIS A 382 -18.49 8.44 -6.59
N CYS A 383 -17.67 9.48 -6.77
CA CYS A 383 -17.27 10.41 -5.74
C CYS A 383 -18.26 11.59 -5.67
N PHE A 384 -18.82 11.83 -4.49
CA PHE A 384 -19.67 12.97 -4.18
C PHE A 384 -18.88 13.97 -3.34
N ALA A 385 -18.48 15.09 -3.93
CA ALA A 385 -17.75 16.15 -3.24
C ALA A 385 -18.71 17.28 -2.84
N PHE A 386 -18.79 17.56 -1.55
CA PHE A 386 -19.62 18.62 -0.97
C PHE A 386 -18.78 19.85 -0.66
N TYR A 387 -19.37 21.03 -0.88
CA TYR A 387 -18.68 22.31 -0.74
C TYR A 387 -19.34 23.21 0.31
N SER A 388 -18.54 24.10 0.89
CA SER A 388 -18.92 25.05 1.95
C SER A 388 -19.91 26.15 1.50
N ASP A 389 -20.18 26.28 0.19
CA ASP A 389 -21.16 27.22 -0.37
C ASP A 389 -22.55 26.60 -0.61
N GLY A 390 -22.77 25.36 -0.16
CA GLY A 390 -24.04 24.68 -0.29
C GLY A 390 -24.27 23.98 -1.62
N THR A 391 -23.20 23.76 -2.39
CA THR A 391 -23.23 22.92 -3.58
C THR A 391 -22.48 21.60 -3.38
N PHE A 392 -22.81 20.59 -4.19
CA PHE A 392 -22.04 19.35 -4.33
C PHE A 392 -21.86 19.01 -5.81
N SER A 393 -20.93 18.13 -6.14
CA SER A 393 -20.76 17.55 -7.48
C SER A 393 -20.56 16.04 -7.41
N GLU A 394 -20.78 15.38 -8.54
CA GLU A 394 -20.57 13.93 -8.68
C GLU A 394 -19.55 13.67 -9.77
N GLY A 395 -18.56 12.83 -9.47
CA GLY A 395 -17.47 12.56 -10.38
C GLY A 395 -16.73 11.28 -10.03
N ASN A 396 -15.46 11.21 -10.44
CA ASN A 396 -14.54 10.14 -10.06
C ASN A 396 -13.41 10.72 -9.21
N SER A 397 -12.52 9.86 -8.71
CA SER A 397 -11.47 10.26 -7.76
C SER A 397 -10.46 11.30 -8.28
N THR A 398 -10.34 11.46 -9.60
CA THR A 398 -9.45 12.45 -10.24
C THR A 398 -10.18 13.64 -10.87
N ASP A 399 -11.49 13.56 -11.03
CA ASP A 399 -12.32 14.66 -11.52
C ASP A 399 -13.65 14.62 -10.75
N LEU A 400 -13.74 15.45 -9.70
CA LEU A 400 -14.88 15.45 -8.78
C LEU A 400 -16.16 16.03 -9.40
N GLY A 401 -16.14 16.46 -10.66
CA GLY A 401 -17.31 16.93 -11.41
C GLY A 401 -17.59 16.17 -12.71
N ALA A 402 -16.96 15.01 -12.91
CA ALA A 402 -16.99 14.29 -14.20
C ALA A 402 -18.39 13.83 -14.65
N TYR A 403 -19.31 13.58 -13.73
CA TYR A 403 -20.62 13.00 -14.03
C TYR A 403 -21.75 14.01 -13.86
N VAL A 404 -21.75 14.77 -12.76
CA VAL A 404 -22.73 15.80 -12.48
C VAL A 404 -22.01 17.05 -11.97
N GLY A 405 -22.25 18.19 -12.64
CA GLY A 405 -21.76 19.49 -12.20
C GLY A 405 -22.43 19.97 -10.91
N LEU A 406 -22.16 21.20 -10.50
CA LEU A 406 -22.63 21.74 -9.21
C LEU A 406 -24.16 21.68 -9.08
N GLN A 407 -24.63 20.97 -8.05
CA GLN A 407 -26.01 20.89 -7.60
C GLN A 407 -26.12 21.46 -6.18
N ASN A 408 -27.29 21.95 -5.79
CA ASN A 408 -27.50 22.45 -4.42
C ASN A 408 -27.84 21.33 -3.45
N TYR A 409 -27.42 21.46 -2.19
CA TYR A 409 -27.87 20.60 -1.10
C TYR A 409 -28.32 21.41 0.12
N ALA A 410 -29.31 20.86 0.83
CA ALA A 410 -29.86 21.43 2.05
C ALA A 410 -29.29 20.76 3.30
N LEU A 411 -29.17 21.57 4.37
CA LEU A 411 -28.80 21.12 5.70
C LEU A 411 -30.02 21.01 6.61
N PRO A 412 -29.89 20.31 7.74
CA PRO A 412 -30.83 20.43 8.84
C PRO A 412 -31.09 21.89 9.25
N PRO A 413 -32.31 22.24 9.69
CA PRO A 413 -32.61 23.57 10.17
C PRO A 413 -31.63 24.05 11.25
N GLY A 414 -31.09 25.25 11.07
CA GLY A 414 -30.16 25.89 12.01
C GLY A 414 -28.69 25.49 11.86
N LYS A 415 -28.34 24.68 10.85
CA LYS A 415 -26.95 24.35 10.50
C LYS A 415 -26.37 25.27 9.43
N ASN A 416 -25.07 25.49 9.51
CA ASN A 416 -24.28 26.19 8.49
C ASN A 416 -23.33 25.21 7.79
N TYR A 417 -23.00 25.45 6.52
CA TYR A 417 -22.14 24.56 5.73
C TYR A 417 -20.72 24.43 6.31
N ASN A 418 -20.19 25.49 6.94
CA ASN A 418 -18.88 25.47 7.62
C ASN A 418 -18.89 24.67 8.94
N GLU A 419 -20.06 24.20 9.41
CA GLU A 419 -20.15 23.36 10.61
C GLU A 419 -20.05 21.88 10.27
N ILE A 420 -20.12 21.51 8.99
CA ILE A 420 -19.85 20.15 8.53
C ILE A 420 -18.39 19.84 8.82
N VAL A 421 -18.18 18.73 9.51
CA VAL A 421 -16.87 18.12 9.71
C VAL A 421 -16.59 17.17 8.56
N ASP A 422 -17.58 16.35 8.21
CA ASP A 422 -17.46 15.43 7.08
C ASP A 422 -18.80 14.83 6.65
N ILE A 423 -18.81 14.18 5.49
CA ILE A 423 -19.94 13.45 4.92
C ILE A 423 -19.47 12.09 4.40
N GLY A 424 -20.04 11.01 4.93
CA GLY A 424 -19.81 9.64 4.48
C GLY A 424 -21.06 9.01 3.87
N ILE A 425 -20.90 7.89 3.17
CA ILE A 425 -22.03 7.19 2.52
C ILE A 425 -22.07 5.70 2.85
N ALA A 426 -23.21 5.26 3.39
CA ALA A 426 -23.40 3.89 3.84
C ALA A 426 -23.55 2.92 2.66
N ALA A 427 -22.89 1.77 2.76
CA ALA A 427 -22.87 0.77 1.70
C ALA A 427 -24.24 0.11 1.53
N SER A 428 -24.95 -0.17 2.63
CA SER A 428 -26.22 -0.88 2.60
C SER A 428 -27.39 -0.11 1.99
N SER A 429 -27.33 1.23 2.04
CA SER A 429 -28.48 2.08 1.74
C SER A 429 -28.20 3.21 0.75
N GLY A 430 -26.93 3.58 0.54
CA GLY A 430 -26.58 4.78 -0.21
C GLY A 430 -26.97 6.08 0.48
N TRP A 431 -27.37 6.04 1.75
CA TRP A 431 -27.66 7.24 2.53
C TRP A 431 -26.38 7.98 2.93
N PHE A 432 -26.44 9.30 2.86
CA PHE A 432 -25.38 10.20 3.28
C PHE A 432 -25.52 10.50 4.76
N TYR A 433 -24.43 10.33 5.50
CA TYR A 433 -24.29 10.66 6.91
C TYR A 433 -23.41 11.89 7.01
N ALA A 434 -23.94 12.97 7.58
CA ALA A 434 -23.19 14.20 7.80
C ALA A 434 -22.88 14.35 9.29
N TRP A 435 -21.63 14.60 9.63
CA TRP A 435 -21.17 14.89 10.99
C TRP A 435 -20.85 16.38 11.14
N TYR A 436 -21.22 16.95 12.29
CA TYR A 436 -21.09 18.38 12.56
C TYR A 436 -20.19 18.63 13.77
N SER A 437 -19.52 19.79 13.76
CA SER A 437 -18.56 20.21 14.80
C SER A 437 -19.13 20.33 16.22
N ASP A 438 -20.45 20.38 16.39
CA ASP A 438 -21.13 20.41 17.70
C ASP A 438 -21.54 19.01 18.23
N ASN A 439 -20.86 17.95 17.78
CA ASN A 439 -21.13 16.54 18.12
C ASN A 439 -22.56 16.11 17.79
N LYS A 440 -23.03 16.52 16.61
CA LYS A 440 -24.30 16.07 16.05
C LYS A 440 -24.09 15.43 14.70
N MET A 441 -25.11 14.73 14.24
CA MET A 441 -25.14 14.07 12.94
C MET A 441 -26.55 14.08 12.35
N SER A 442 -26.66 14.01 11.02
CA SER A 442 -27.92 13.80 10.29
C SER A 442 -27.75 12.79 9.15
N VAL A 443 -28.85 12.22 8.65
CA VAL A 443 -28.83 11.28 7.52
C VAL A 443 -29.82 11.72 6.45
N GLY A 444 -29.42 11.66 5.19
CA GLY A 444 -30.31 11.99 4.08
C GLY A 444 -29.76 11.66 2.69
N THR A 445 -30.27 12.35 1.68
CA THR A 445 -29.83 12.24 0.28
C THR A 445 -28.65 13.19 0.01
N SER A 446 -28.07 13.12 -1.18
CA SER A 446 -27.11 14.12 -1.66
C SER A 446 -27.68 15.54 -1.74
N THR A 447 -29.00 15.70 -1.86
CA THR A 447 -29.68 17.01 -1.99
C THR A 447 -30.31 17.52 -0.69
N ASP A 448 -30.53 16.66 0.30
CA ASP A 448 -31.09 17.00 1.61
C ASP A 448 -30.51 16.08 2.69
N LEU A 449 -29.51 16.60 3.43
CA LEU A 449 -28.80 15.86 4.47
C LEU A 449 -29.63 15.63 5.75
N ASN A 450 -30.88 16.08 5.79
CA ASN A 450 -31.81 15.90 6.91
C ASN A 450 -33.00 15.00 6.57
N TYR A 451 -33.04 14.44 5.36
CA TYR A 451 -34.21 13.76 4.80
C TYR A 451 -34.66 12.51 5.57
N TRP A 452 -33.72 11.68 6.05
CA TRP A 452 -34.03 10.37 6.63
C TRP A 452 -33.95 10.34 8.16
N ILE A 453 -32.81 10.75 8.73
CA ILE A 453 -32.66 10.92 10.19
C ILE A 453 -32.36 12.39 10.42
N PRO A 454 -33.30 13.13 11.02
CA PRO A 454 -33.06 14.51 11.36
C PRO A 454 -31.89 14.68 12.32
N LEU A 455 -31.34 15.89 12.37
CA LEU A 455 -30.23 16.26 13.25
C LEU A 455 -30.42 15.73 14.68
N LYS A 456 -29.45 14.93 15.15
CA LYS A 456 -29.43 14.37 16.50
C LYS A 456 -28.02 14.38 17.09
N SER A 457 -27.90 14.26 18.41
CA SER A 457 -26.62 14.17 19.11
C SER A 457 -25.89 12.85 18.86
N MET A 458 -24.56 12.90 18.94
CA MET A 458 -23.66 11.77 19.07
C MET A 458 -23.43 11.42 20.55
N ASP A 459 -23.02 10.17 20.81
CA ASP A 459 -22.78 9.58 22.13
C ASP A 459 -21.36 9.83 22.67
#